data_AF-A0A9Q7K7J9-F1
#
_entry.id   AF-A0A9Q7K7J9-F1
#
_cell.length_a   1.000
_cell.length_b   1.000
_cell.length_c   1.000
_cell.angle_alpha   90.00
_cell.angle_beta   90.00
_cell.angle_gamma   90.00
#
_symmetry.space_group_name_H-M   'P 1'
#
loop_
_entity.id
_entity.type
_entity.pdbx_description
1 polymer ?
#
loop_
_entity_poly.entity_id
_entity_poly.type
_entity_poly.pdbx_seq_one_letter_code
_entity_poly.pdbx_strand_id
1 'polypeptide(L)'
;MAKAPKADKKKGMVLAFERKLATSDAGMYSGCWKGENWQPIRIKEKAVRGTISNRLHHPTTSDPTKLDADITKANLQRVDVAALPAEADTLMVKFTLRVLGNLSTPTLCDDHVYHDVLKQLIDEYIDEHGFSELARRYATNLANGRFLWRNRVGAEKIVVKVTGCGSWSFDAFDYTLRDFSACDKKLDELALEIEKGLKGDGFVLLSVEAQVLLGAGQEVFPSQELVLDSNNNKSRLLYQVDSVAGMHSQKIGNAIRTIDTWHPLVAKFGAIAVEPYGSVTTRGVACRKPISKMDFYTLLNNWVTKKQKPDVEQQHYVMAVLIRGGVFGGKDD
;
A
#
# COMPACT_ATOMS: atom_id res chain seq x y z
N MET A 1 -54.74 -24.18 3.90
CA MET A 1 -53.92 -23.04 4.38
C MET A 1 -52.91 -22.69 3.28
N ALA A 2 -53.13 -21.60 2.56
CA ALA A 2 -52.17 -21.12 1.57
C ALA A 2 -50.94 -20.58 2.30
N LYS A 3 -49.74 -21.03 1.90
CA LYS A 3 -48.47 -20.46 2.38
C LYS A 3 -48.43 -18.99 1.99
N ALA A 4 -48.24 -18.11 2.97
CA ALA A 4 -47.96 -16.70 2.73
C ALA A 4 -46.74 -16.55 1.81
N PRO A 5 -46.69 -15.49 0.97
CA PRO A 5 -45.52 -15.22 0.15
C PRO A 5 -44.31 -15.03 1.06
N LYS A 6 -43.19 -15.69 0.73
CA LYS A 6 -41.91 -15.35 1.36
C LYS A 6 -41.65 -13.87 1.07
N ALA A 7 -41.43 -13.07 2.12
CA ALA A 7 -40.96 -11.71 1.96
C ALA A 7 -39.75 -11.71 1.02
N ASP A 8 -39.78 -10.87 -0.01
CA ASP A 8 -38.65 -10.67 -0.91
C ASP A 8 -37.42 -10.33 -0.06
N LYS A 9 -36.40 -11.20 -0.12
CA LYS A 9 -35.10 -10.89 0.44
C LYS A 9 -34.61 -9.63 -0.27
N LYS A 10 -34.40 -8.56 0.50
CA LYS A 10 -33.79 -7.32 -0.01
C LYS A 10 -32.39 -7.68 -0.47
N LYS A 11 -32.20 -7.83 -1.78
CA LYS A 11 -30.90 -8.08 -2.41
C LYS A 11 -29.95 -6.96 -1.97
N GLY A 12 -28.81 -7.31 -1.39
CA GLY A 12 -27.75 -6.38 -1.03
C GLY A 12 -27.28 -5.63 -2.26
N MET A 13 -27.17 -4.30 -2.14
CA MET A 13 -26.65 -3.43 -3.21
C MET A 13 -25.21 -3.86 -3.57
N VAL A 14 -24.93 -3.93 -4.86
CA VAL A 14 -23.60 -4.17 -5.41
C VAL A 14 -23.02 -2.83 -5.87
N LEU A 15 -21.91 -2.42 -5.25
CA LEU A 15 -21.17 -1.21 -5.61
C LEU A 15 -19.71 -1.57 -5.84
N ALA A 16 -19.10 -1.10 -6.93
CA ALA A 16 -17.68 -1.29 -7.19
C ALA A 16 -17.03 -0.05 -7.82
N PHE A 17 -15.79 0.22 -7.41
CA PHE A 17 -14.94 1.27 -7.98
C PHE A 17 -13.61 0.68 -8.42
N GLU A 18 -13.19 0.99 -9.65
CA GLU A 18 -11.81 0.82 -10.08
C GLU A 18 -10.87 1.76 -9.31
N ARG A 19 -9.68 1.24 -8.97
CA ARG A 19 -8.60 2.03 -8.37
C ARG A 19 -8.18 3.19 -9.28
N LYS A 20 -7.89 4.33 -8.68
CA LYS A 20 -7.47 5.55 -9.38
C LYS A 20 -5.96 5.83 -9.32
N LEU A 21 -5.26 5.17 -8.40
CA LEU A 21 -3.80 5.13 -8.34
C LEU A 21 -3.31 3.77 -8.86
N ALA A 22 -2.87 3.73 -10.12
CA ALA A 22 -2.45 2.50 -10.78
C ALA A 22 -0.92 2.47 -10.90
N THR A 23 -0.28 1.82 -9.94
CA THR A 23 1.18 1.59 -9.92
C THR A 23 1.56 0.36 -10.75
N SER A 24 2.66 0.42 -11.49
CA SER A 24 3.34 -0.77 -12.01
C SER A 24 4.05 -1.52 -10.87
N ASP A 25 4.53 -2.72 -11.15
CA ASP A 25 5.55 -3.34 -10.29
C ASP A 25 6.83 -2.49 -10.32
N ALA A 26 7.60 -2.56 -9.24
CA ALA A 26 8.87 -1.85 -9.14
C ALA A 26 10.05 -2.79 -9.38
N GLY A 27 10.92 -2.45 -10.33
CA GLY A 27 12.16 -3.18 -10.58
C GLY A 27 13.30 -2.66 -9.67
N MET A 28 14.18 -3.58 -9.26
CA MET A 28 15.37 -3.26 -8.45
C MET A 28 16.66 -3.39 -9.24
N TYR A 29 17.50 -2.37 -9.12
CA TYR A 29 18.77 -2.27 -9.82
C TYR A 29 19.88 -1.87 -8.83
N SER A 30 21.12 -2.19 -9.16
CA SER A 30 22.31 -1.88 -8.38
C SER A 30 23.24 -0.98 -9.17
N GLY A 31 23.90 -0.07 -8.47
CA GLY A 31 24.88 0.85 -9.02
C GLY A 31 25.71 1.51 -7.92
N CYS A 32 26.55 2.47 -8.30
CA CYS A 32 27.31 3.28 -7.37
C CYS A 32 26.63 4.64 -7.17
N TRP A 33 26.68 5.21 -5.98
CA TRP A 33 25.98 6.46 -5.65
C TRP A 33 26.28 7.64 -6.60
N LYS A 34 27.55 7.73 -7.05
CA LYS A 34 28.01 8.75 -8.01
C LYS A 34 28.03 8.27 -9.46
N GLY A 35 27.54 7.07 -9.73
CA GLY A 35 27.53 6.45 -11.06
C GLY A 35 26.17 6.56 -11.74
N GLU A 36 26.17 6.37 -13.06
CA GLU A 36 24.94 6.34 -13.87
C GLU A 36 24.63 4.93 -14.41
N ASN A 37 25.54 3.99 -14.19
CA ASN A 37 25.40 2.61 -14.64
C ASN A 37 24.58 1.80 -13.63
N TRP A 38 23.40 1.37 -14.07
CA TRP A 38 22.48 0.56 -13.28
C TRP A 38 22.34 -0.84 -13.87
N GLN A 39 22.54 -1.85 -13.05
CA GLN A 39 22.43 -3.26 -13.43
C GLN A 39 21.28 -3.93 -12.69
N PRO A 40 20.47 -4.78 -13.35
CA PRO A 40 19.34 -5.46 -12.71
C PRO A 40 19.81 -6.37 -11.57
N ILE A 41 19.16 -6.28 -10.41
CA ILE A 41 19.44 -7.20 -9.30
C ILE A 41 18.75 -8.53 -9.58
N ARG A 42 19.52 -9.61 -9.67
CA ARG A 42 19.01 -10.97 -9.86
C ARG A 42 18.83 -11.66 -8.51
N ILE A 43 17.76 -12.43 -8.37
CA ILE A 43 17.57 -13.30 -7.20
C ILE A 43 18.56 -14.47 -7.29
N LYS A 44 19.23 -14.76 -6.18
CA LYS A 44 20.12 -15.91 -6.02
C LYS A 44 19.53 -16.85 -4.98
N GLU A 45 19.78 -18.14 -5.14
CA GLU A 45 19.46 -19.13 -4.13
C GLU A 45 20.66 -19.36 -3.21
N LYS A 46 20.41 -19.53 -1.91
CA LYS A 46 21.41 -20.05 -0.97
C LYS A 46 20.82 -21.09 -0.01
N ALA A 47 21.65 -22.03 0.40
CA ALA A 47 21.34 -22.94 1.50
C ALA A 47 21.73 -22.29 2.84
N VAL A 48 20.83 -22.37 3.81
CA VAL A 48 20.99 -21.82 5.15
C VAL A 48 20.81 -22.95 6.16
N ARG A 49 21.72 -23.01 7.14
CA ARG A 49 21.60 -23.88 8.30
C ARG A 49 21.04 -23.07 9.46
N GLY A 50 19.73 -23.08 9.62
CA GLY A 50 19.04 -22.44 10.72
C GLY A 50 19.06 -23.28 12.00
N THR A 51 18.60 -22.67 13.08
CA THR A 51 18.30 -23.32 14.36
C THR A 51 16.78 -23.47 14.52
N ILE A 52 16.35 -24.33 15.45
CA ILE A 52 14.94 -24.37 15.87
C ILE A 52 14.69 -23.19 16.81
N SER A 53 13.94 -22.20 16.33
CA SER A 53 13.67 -20.95 17.05
C SER A 53 12.19 -20.63 17.22
N ASN A 54 11.30 -21.51 16.73
CA ASN A 54 9.86 -21.39 16.96
C ASN A 54 9.51 -21.90 18.36
N ARG A 55 8.42 -21.36 18.92
CA ARG A 55 7.85 -21.88 20.17
C ARG A 55 7.42 -23.33 19.95
N LEU A 56 7.95 -24.25 20.76
CA LEU A 56 7.57 -25.66 20.69
C LEU A 56 6.12 -25.83 21.14
N HIS A 57 5.31 -26.50 20.32
CA HIS A 57 3.97 -26.92 20.71
C HIS A 57 4.11 -28.17 21.58
N HIS A 58 3.73 -28.06 22.86
CA HIS A 58 3.91 -29.11 23.88
C HIS A 58 5.39 -29.51 24.08
N PRO A 59 6.22 -28.65 24.70
CA PRO A 59 7.57 -29.08 25.08
C PRO A 59 7.43 -30.32 25.97
N THR A 60 8.04 -31.43 25.58
CA THR A 60 8.13 -32.65 26.38
C THR A 60 9.02 -32.37 27.59
N THR A 61 8.48 -31.68 28.60
CA THR A 61 9.16 -31.40 29.87
C THR A 61 9.44 -32.67 30.68
N SER A 62 8.85 -33.80 30.27
CA SER A 62 9.03 -35.11 30.88
C SER A 62 10.27 -35.87 30.40
N ASP A 63 10.87 -35.50 29.26
CA ASP A 63 12.07 -36.17 28.72
C ASP A 63 13.08 -35.12 28.20
N PRO A 64 14.02 -34.67 29.05
CA PRO A 64 15.02 -33.67 28.72
C PRO A 64 15.87 -34.03 27.49
N THR A 65 16.13 -35.32 27.27
CA THR A 65 16.98 -35.81 26.18
C THR A 65 16.33 -35.60 24.80
N LYS A 66 15.02 -35.80 24.71
CA LYS A 66 14.26 -35.56 23.46
C LYS A 66 14.13 -34.07 23.16
N LEU A 67 13.92 -33.26 24.20
CA LEU A 67 13.89 -31.81 24.05
C LEU A 67 15.23 -31.28 23.53
N ASP A 68 16.34 -31.76 24.08
CA ASP A 68 17.69 -31.41 23.61
C ASP A 68 17.91 -31.87 22.16
N ALA A 69 17.49 -33.08 21.80
CA ALA A 69 17.60 -33.59 20.43
C ALA A 69 16.79 -32.74 19.43
N ASP A 70 15.58 -32.31 19.81
CA ASP A 70 14.72 -31.50 18.96
C ASP A 70 15.26 -30.08 18.76
N ILE A 71 15.83 -29.46 19.80
CA ILE A 71 16.37 -28.09 19.72
C ILE A 71 17.74 -28.06 19.01
N THR A 72 18.56 -29.11 19.18
CA THR A 72 19.89 -29.19 18.56
C THR A 72 19.85 -29.59 17.08
N LYS A 73 18.69 -30.02 16.57
CA LYS A 73 18.51 -30.40 15.17
C LYS A 73 18.73 -29.22 14.23
N ALA A 74 19.63 -29.40 13.27
CA ALA A 74 19.87 -28.40 12.23
C ALA A 74 18.63 -28.23 11.33
N ASN A 75 18.18 -26.99 11.16
CA ASN A 75 17.08 -26.64 10.27
C ASN A 75 17.64 -26.19 8.91
N LEU A 76 17.92 -27.15 8.04
CA LEU A 76 18.46 -26.88 6.70
C LEU A 76 17.36 -26.37 5.77
N GLN A 77 17.57 -25.20 5.17
CA GLN A 77 16.58 -24.55 4.32
C GLN A 77 17.25 -23.97 3.07
N ARG A 78 16.55 -23.99 1.94
CA ARG A 78 16.90 -23.18 0.76
C ARG A 78 16.02 -21.93 0.74
N VAL A 79 16.65 -20.79 0.47
CA VAL A 79 16.00 -19.47 0.42
C VAL A 79 16.50 -18.66 -0.76
N ASP A 80 15.59 -17.85 -1.30
CA ASP A 80 15.94 -16.80 -2.24
C ASP A 80 16.48 -15.56 -1.51
N VAL A 81 17.52 -14.96 -2.07
CA VAL A 81 18.16 -13.72 -1.61
C VAL A 81 18.40 -12.77 -2.78
N ALA A 82 18.36 -11.47 -2.49
CA ALA A 82 18.77 -10.43 -3.41
C ALA A 82 19.73 -9.51 -2.65
N ALA A 83 20.84 -9.14 -3.27
CA ALA A 83 21.85 -8.29 -2.67
C ALA A 83 22.52 -7.46 -3.75
N LEU A 84 23.07 -6.31 -3.33
CA LEU A 84 23.97 -5.53 -4.17
C LEU A 84 25.25 -6.34 -4.45
N PRO A 85 25.88 -6.16 -5.63
CA PRO A 85 27.26 -6.59 -5.87
C PRO A 85 28.25 -5.98 -4.87
N ALA A 86 29.45 -6.57 -4.77
CA ALA A 86 30.49 -6.09 -3.86
C ALA A 86 31.06 -4.72 -4.28
N GLU A 87 30.90 -4.38 -5.56
CA GLU A 87 31.34 -3.15 -6.19
C GLU A 87 30.24 -2.06 -6.24
N ALA A 88 29.02 -2.37 -5.81
CA ALA A 88 27.87 -1.47 -5.86
C ALA A 88 27.33 -1.19 -4.44
N ASP A 89 27.15 0.09 -4.10
CA ASP A 89 26.72 0.54 -2.77
C ASP A 89 25.28 1.07 -2.73
N THR A 90 24.64 1.19 -3.89
CA THR A 90 23.36 1.87 -4.05
C THR A 90 22.32 0.98 -4.72
N LEU A 91 21.15 0.90 -4.09
CA LEU A 91 19.94 0.29 -4.65
C LEU A 91 19.13 1.37 -5.39
N MET A 92 18.74 1.11 -6.62
CA MET A 92 17.72 1.87 -7.34
C MET A 92 16.41 1.06 -7.43
N VAL A 93 15.30 1.67 -7.02
CA VAL A 93 13.94 1.13 -7.19
C VAL A 93 13.17 2.01 -8.16
N LYS A 94 12.66 1.42 -9.25
CA LYS A 94 11.97 2.16 -10.32
C LYS A 94 10.60 1.58 -10.64
N PHE A 95 9.58 2.45 -10.73
CA PHE A 95 8.23 2.09 -11.15
C PHE A 95 7.53 3.27 -11.85
N THR A 96 6.32 3.03 -12.34
CA THR A 96 5.44 4.09 -12.87
C THR A 96 4.11 4.13 -12.12
N LEU A 97 3.50 5.30 -12.04
CA LEU A 97 2.19 5.54 -11.43
C LEU A 97 1.32 6.29 -12.44
N ARG A 98 0.20 5.69 -12.83
CA ARG A 98 -0.88 6.40 -13.51
C ARG A 98 -1.88 6.91 -12.49
N VAL A 99 -2.30 8.16 -12.63
CA VAL A 99 -3.37 8.78 -11.85
C VAL A 99 -4.58 8.95 -12.75
N LEU A 100 -5.70 8.35 -12.35
CA LEU A 100 -6.93 8.27 -13.14
C LEU A 100 -8.02 9.14 -12.50
N GLY A 101 -8.80 9.82 -13.32
CA GLY A 101 -9.91 10.67 -12.88
C GLY A 101 -11.25 9.95 -12.82
N ASN A 102 -12.34 10.71 -12.96
CA ASN A 102 -13.72 10.23 -13.02
C ASN A 102 -14.14 9.43 -11.77
N LEU A 103 -13.79 9.95 -10.58
CA LEU A 103 -14.16 9.29 -9.32
C LEU A 103 -15.67 9.22 -9.13
N SER A 104 -16.46 10.16 -9.65
CA SER A 104 -17.93 10.17 -9.49
C SER A 104 -18.66 9.12 -10.32
N THR A 105 -17.94 8.35 -11.14
CA THR A 105 -18.52 7.25 -11.95
C THR A 105 -18.06 5.90 -11.37
N PRO A 106 -18.91 5.19 -10.60
CA PRO A 106 -18.59 3.82 -10.18
C PRO A 106 -18.52 2.88 -11.39
N THR A 107 -17.72 1.82 -11.26
CA THR A 107 -17.62 0.77 -12.28
C THR A 107 -18.90 -0.07 -12.33
N LEU A 108 -19.53 -0.27 -11.17
CA LEU A 108 -20.79 -1.01 -11.05
C LEU A 108 -21.62 -0.43 -9.91
N CYS A 109 -22.90 -0.19 -10.16
CA CYS A 109 -23.91 0.11 -9.16
C CYS A 109 -25.26 -0.45 -9.66
N ASP A 110 -25.91 -1.32 -8.89
CA ASP A 110 -27.18 -1.94 -9.29
C ASP A 110 -28.43 -1.20 -8.78
N ASP A 111 -28.24 -0.06 -8.09
CA ASP A 111 -29.30 0.86 -7.66
C ASP A 111 -29.06 2.25 -8.30
N HIS A 112 -29.92 2.61 -9.27
CA HIS A 112 -29.81 3.88 -10.00
C HIS A 112 -30.04 5.11 -9.11
N VAL A 113 -30.91 5.02 -8.11
CA VAL A 113 -31.19 6.14 -7.21
C VAL A 113 -29.98 6.37 -6.30
N TYR A 114 -29.40 5.29 -5.77
CA TYR A 114 -28.17 5.36 -4.99
C TYR A 114 -27.01 5.91 -5.82
N HIS A 115 -26.88 5.45 -7.07
CA HIS A 115 -25.87 5.93 -8.02
C HIS A 115 -25.93 7.45 -8.19
N ASP A 116 -27.10 8.01 -8.47
CA ASP A 116 -27.24 9.44 -8.74
C ASP A 116 -26.91 10.30 -7.52
N VAL A 117 -27.36 9.87 -6.33
CA VAL A 117 -27.02 10.56 -5.07
C VAL A 117 -25.53 10.46 -4.77
N LEU A 118 -24.91 9.28 -4.99
CA LEU A 118 -23.48 9.10 -4.77
C LEU A 118 -22.65 9.94 -5.74
N LYS A 119 -23.04 9.98 -7.02
CA LYS A 119 -22.40 10.82 -8.03
C LYS A 119 -22.44 12.29 -7.61
N GLN A 120 -23.64 12.78 -7.28
CA GLN A 120 -23.83 14.16 -6.84
C GLN A 120 -22.98 14.49 -5.62
N LEU A 121 -22.94 13.60 -4.61
CA LEU A 121 -22.14 13.77 -3.41
C LEU A 121 -20.64 13.87 -3.71
N ILE A 122 -20.13 13.02 -4.61
CA ILE A 122 -18.71 13.06 -5.00
C ILE A 122 -18.42 14.35 -5.77
N ASP A 123 -19.30 14.76 -6.69
CA ASP A 123 -19.14 16.02 -7.43
C ASP A 123 -19.16 17.23 -6.48
N GLU A 124 -20.07 17.28 -5.51
CA GLU A 124 -20.12 18.32 -4.47
C GLU A 124 -18.83 18.37 -3.63
N TYR A 125 -18.28 17.22 -3.24
CA TYR A 125 -16.98 17.16 -2.54
C TYR A 125 -15.85 17.71 -3.42
N ILE A 126 -15.83 17.36 -4.72
CA ILE A 126 -14.81 17.84 -5.67
C ILE A 126 -14.91 19.36 -5.84
N ASP A 127 -16.12 19.90 -5.93
CA ASP A 127 -16.34 21.35 -6.07
C ASP A 127 -15.90 22.12 -4.80
N GLU A 128 -16.17 21.58 -3.61
CA GLU A 128 -15.88 22.25 -2.33
C GLU A 128 -14.41 22.14 -1.90
N HIS A 129 -13.79 20.97 -2.09
CA HIS A 129 -12.46 20.67 -1.54
C HIS A 129 -11.42 20.32 -2.61
N GLY A 130 -11.86 19.91 -3.80
CA GLY A 130 -10.99 19.28 -4.79
C GLY A 130 -10.31 18.01 -4.27
N PHE A 131 -9.13 17.72 -4.81
CA PHE A 131 -8.30 16.60 -4.34
C PHE A 131 -6.97 17.06 -3.73
N SER A 132 -6.81 18.36 -3.48
CA SER A 132 -5.58 18.98 -2.98
C SER A 132 -4.99 18.26 -1.75
N GLU A 133 -5.81 18.03 -0.72
CA GLU A 133 -5.39 17.35 0.52
C GLU A 133 -4.95 15.90 0.25
N LEU A 134 -5.71 15.14 -0.55
CA LEU A 134 -5.37 13.74 -0.88
C LEU A 134 -4.11 13.67 -1.75
N ALA A 135 -4.03 14.52 -2.77
CA ALA A 135 -2.91 14.59 -3.69
C ALA A 135 -1.61 14.99 -2.99
N ARG A 136 -1.66 15.95 -2.07
CA ARG A 136 -0.52 16.35 -1.23
C ARG A 136 -0.01 15.20 -0.37
N ARG A 137 -0.90 14.39 0.22
CA ARG A 137 -0.50 13.21 1.01
C ARG A 137 0.09 12.10 0.14
N TYR A 138 -0.47 11.87 -1.05
CA TYR A 138 0.11 10.92 -2.01
C TYR A 138 1.49 11.36 -2.49
N ALA A 139 1.65 12.64 -2.83
CA ALA A 139 2.93 13.24 -3.21
C ALA A 139 3.96 13.11 -2.08
N THR A 140 3.56 13.35 -0.83
CA THR A 140 4.46 13.21 0.33
C THR A 140 4.95 11.78 0.50
N ASN A 141 4.07 10.78 0.28
CA ASN A 141 4.46 9.37 0.34
C ASN A 141 5.36 8.92 -0.83
N LEU A 142 5.35 9.64 -1.95
CA LEU A 142 6.38 9.48 -2.98
C LEU A 142 7.69 10.12 -2.50
N ALA A 143 7.67 11.39 -2.09
CA ALA A 143 8.84 12.14 -1.67
C ALA A 143 9.61 11.47 -0.51
N ASN A 144 8.91 10.99 0.52
CA ASN A 144 9.50 10.35 1.70
C ASN A 144 9.97 8.89 1.46
N GLY A 145 9.78 8.36 0.25
CA GLY A 145 10.20 7.02 -0.13
C GLY A 145 9.51 5.91 0.67
N ARG A 146 8.29 6.10 1.20
CA ARG A 146 7.59 5.08 2.00
C ARG A 146 7.45 3.75 1.25
N PHE A 147 7.35 3.80 -0.07
CA PHE A 147 7.27 2.65 -0.96
C PHE A 147 8.54 1.76 -0.97
N LEU A 148 9.65 2.21 -0.37
CA LEU A 148 10.86 1.40 -0.20
C LEU A 148 10.72 0.34 0.91
N TRP A 149 9.73 0.49 1.80
CA TRP A 149 9.50 -0.40 2.95
C TRP A 149 10.80 -0.65 3.73
N ARG A 150 11.24 -1.92 3.83
CA ARG A 150 12.42 -2.32 4.59
C ARG A 150 13.72 -1.75 4.00
N ASN A 151 13.78 -1.48 2.69
CA ASN A 151 14.95 -0.87 2.05
C ASN A 151 15.20 0.57 2.52
N ARG A 152 14.19 1.24 3.12
CA ARG A 152 14.35 2.57 3.72
C ARG A 152 15.12 2.53 5.05
N VAL A 153 15.07 1.41 5.76
CA VAL A 153 15.54 1.31 7.15
C VAL A 153 17.06 1.15 7.16
N GLY A 154 17.76 2.07 7.83
CA GLY A 154 19.22 2.04 7.95
C GLY A 154 19.97 2.50 6.70
N ALA A 155 19.30 3.12 5.74
CA ALA A 155 19.95 3.76 4.60
C ALA A 155 20.65 5.05 5.04
N GLU A 156 21.84 5.32 4.50
CA GLU A 156 22.60 6.55 4.77
C GLU A 156 21.95 7.76 4.08
N LYS A 157 21.53 7.56 2.83
CA LYS A 157 20.90 8.60 2.01
C LYS A 157 19.86 8.01 1.08
N ILE A 158 18.77 8.75 0.85
CA ILE A 158 17.72 8.36 -0.08
C ILE A 158 17.32 9.56 -0.92
N VAL A 159 17.49 9.46 -2.22
CA VAL A 159 17.01 10.47 -3.18
C VAL A 159 15.88 9.87 -4.00
N VAL A 160 14.70 10.50 -3.97
CA VAL A 160 13.57 10.13 -4.82
C VAL A 160 13.44 11.16 -5.94
N LYS A 161 13.49 10.68 -7.18
CA LYS A 161 13.21 11.45 -8.39
C LYS A 161 11.85 11.05 -8.94
N VAL A 162 11.00 12.03 -9.19
CA VAL A 162 9.69 11.84 -9.80
C VAL A 162 9.64 12.67 -11.08
N THR A 163 9.30 12.05 -12.20
CA THR A 163 9.19 12.71 -13.50
C THR A 163 7.79 12.49 -14.08
N GLY A 164 7.12 13.56 -14.46
CA GLY A 164 5.81 13.60 -15.12
C GLY A 164 5.81 14.70 -16.18
N CYS A 165 4.88 15.64 -16.11
CA CYS A 165 5.02 16.90 -16.86
C CYS A 165 6.17 17.76 -16.31
N GLY A 166 6.45 17.67 -15.01
CA GLY A 166 7.63 18.23 -14.35
C GLY A 166 8.69 17.17 -14.01
N SER A 167 9.78 17.61 -13.37
CA SER A 167 10.76 16.72 -12.76
C SER A 167 11.16 17.25 -11.39
N TRP A 168 11.02 16.41 -10.37
CA TRP A 168 11.27 16.76 -8.99
C TRP A 168 12.22 15.77 -8.35
N SER A 169 13.07 16.27 -7.48
CA SER A 169 14.00 15.46 -6.70
C SER A 169 13.92 15.86 -5.23
N PHE A 170 13.75 14.84 -4.39
CA PHE A 170 13.49 14.92 -2.96
C PHE A 170 14.57 14.15 -2.19
N ASP A 171 15.08 14.72 -1.11
CA ASP A 171 15.77 13.93 -0.08
C ASP A 171 14.69 13.33 0.83
N ALA A 172 14.59 12.01 0.87
CA ALA A 172 13.48 11.34 1.52
C ALA A 172 13.47 11.49 3.05
N PHE A 173 14.59 11.92 3.66
CA PHE A 173 14.67 12.17 5.09
C PHE A 173 14.15 13.54 5.51
N ASP A 174 14.00 14.48 4.57
CA ASP A 174 13.37 15.79 4.83
C ASP A 174 11.85 15.67 5.04
N TYR A 175 11.26 14.54 4.66
CA TYR A 175 9.83 14.27 4.75
C TYR A 175 9.55 13.16 5.78
N THR A 176 8.78 13.49 6.80
CA THR A 176 8.33 12.57 7.84
C THR A 176 7.42 11.47 7.31
N LEU A 177 7.45 10.31 7.98
CA LEU A 177 6.54 9.18 7.72
C LEU A 177 5.28 9.22 8.59
N ARG A 178 5.18 10.14 9.55
CA ARG A 178 4.13 10.16 10.58
C ARG A 178 3.04 11.19 10.32
N ASP A 179 3.38 12.29 9.67
CA ASP A 179 2.49 13.40 9.35
C ASP A 179 2.75 13.93 7.92
N PHE A 180 2.03 14.98 7.52
CA PHE A 180 2.02 15.53 6.17
C PHE A 180 2.24 17.05 6.17
N SER A 181 3.00 17.55 7.15
CA SER A 181 3.18 18.99 7.41
C SER A 181 4.27 19.66 6.57
N ALA A 182 5.06 18.91 5.80
CA ALA A 182 6.20 19.43 5.04
C ALA A 182 5.81 20.54 4.04
N CYS A 183 6.45 21.70 4.11
CA CYS A 183 6.24 22.81 3.19
C CYS A 183 7.38 22.87 2.18
N ASP A 184 7.11 22.50 0.93
CA ASP A 184 8.10 22.51 -0.15
C ASP A 184 7.39 22.75 -1.48
N LYS A 185 7.88 23.74 -2.23
CA LYS A 185 7.32 24.10 -3.53
C LYS A 185 7.34 22.94 -4.53
N LYS A 186 8.39 22.10 -4.52
CA LYS A 186 8.47 20.94 -5.41
C LYS A 186 7.40 19.91 -5.06
N LEU A 187 7.15 19.72 -3.77
CA LEU A 187 6.10 18.84 -3.27
C LEU A 187 4.72 19.37 -3.70
N ASP A 188 4.48 20.68 -3.59
CA ASP A 188 3.22 21.30 -3.98
C ASP A 188 2.98 21.21 -5.51
N GLU A 189 4.03 21.36 -6.32
CA GLU A 189 3.96 21.14 -7.78
C GLU A 189 3.61 19.69 -8.15
N LEU A 190 4.26 18.71 -7.51
CA LEU A 190 3.92 17.29 -7.70
C LEU A 190 2.49 16.98 -7.22
N ALA A 191 2.07 17.54 -6.09
CA ALA A 191 0.72 17.38 -5.56
C ALA A 191 -0.32 17.94 -6.54
N LEU A 192 -0.05 19.10 -7.14
CA LEU A 192 -0.93 19.70 -8.15
C LEU A 192 -1.05 18.81 -9.40
N GLU A 193 0.03 18.17 -9.85
CA GLU A 193 -0.03 17.23 -10.97
C GLU A 193 -0.88 16.00 -10.64
N ILE A 194 -0.74 15.42 -9.44
CA ILE A 194 -1.58 14.31 -8.98
C ILE A 194 -3.05 14.76 -8.87
N GLU A 195 -3.32 15.95 -8.35
CA GLU A 195 -4.68 16.49 -8.24
C GLU A 195 -5.36 16.62 -9.61
N LYS A 196 -4.65 17.16 -10.61
CA LYS A 196 -5.17 17.25 -12.00
C LYS A 196 -5.57 15.88 -12.55
N GLY A 197 -4.75 14.87 -12.30
CA GLY A 197 -5.05 13.49 -12.69
C GLY A 197 -6.31 12.94 -12.02
N LEU A 198 -6.47 13.18 -10.71
CA LEU A 198 -7.66 12.75 -9.95
C LEU A 198 -8.93 13.50 -10.36
N LYS A 199 -8.83 14.78 -10.72
CA LYS A 199 -9.95 15.56 -11.29
C LYS A 199 -10.36 15.08 -12.68
N GLY A 200 -9.45 14.45 -13.42
CA GLY A 200 -9.68 14.04 -14.81
C GLY A 200 -9.34 15.13 -15.82
N ASP A 201 -8.65 16.19 -15.39
CA ASP A 201 -8.29 17.35 -16.23
C ASP A 201 -7.14 17.05 -17.20
N GLY A 202 -6.53 15.86 -17.13
CA GLY A 202 -5.45 15.45 -18.01
C GLY A 202 -4.92 14.06 -17.74
N PHE A 203 -4.14 13.55 -18.69
CA PHE A 203 -3.41 12.31 -18.54
C PHE A 203 -2.19 12.53 -17.63
N VAL A 204 -2.09 11.76 -16.54
CA VAL A 204 -0.97 11.83 -15.61
C VAL A 204 -0.29 10.46 -15.50
N LEU A 205 0.98 10.43 -15.92
CA LEU A 205 1.88 9.29 -15.80
C LEU A 205 3.18 9.77 -15.14
N LEU A 206 3.44 9.29 -13.94
CA LEU A 206 4.65 9.58 -13.19
C LEU A 206 5.62 8.41 -13.29
N SER A 207 6.87 8.68 -13.63
CA SER A 207 7.99 7.76 -13.45
C SER A 207 8.68 8.09 -12.11
N VAL A 208 8.82 7.08 -11.25
CA VAL A 208 9.40 7.23 -9.92
C VAL A 208 10.68 6.39 -9.85
N GLU A 209 11.76 7.02 -9.44
CA GLU A 209 13.07 6.41 -9.22
C GLU A 209 13.57 6.78 -7.82
N ALA A 210 13.85 5.80 -6.97
CA ALA A 210 14.48 6.02 -5.68
C ALA A 210 15.86 5.39 -5.64
N GLN A 211 16.87 6.19 -5.30
CA GLN A 211 18.25 5.76 -5.08
C GLN A 211 18.52 5.71 -3.58
N VAL A 212 18.98 4.57 -3.07
CA VAL A 212 19.13 4.26 -1.64
C VAL A 212 20.56 3.82 -1.39
N LEU A 213 21.34 4.64 -0.68
CA LEU A 213 22.70 4.33 -0.29
C LEU A 213 22.67 3.39 0.92
N LEU A 214 23.02 2.12 0.69
CA LEU A 214 22.98 1.05 1.70
C LEU A 214 24.38 0.60 2.12
N GLY A 215 25.36 0.74 1.23
CA GLY A 215 26.71 0.19 1.39
C GLY A 215 26.93 -1.04 0.52
N ALA A 216 28.20 -1.30 0.22
CA ALA A 216 28.59 -2.33 -0.74
C ALA A 216 28.18 -3.74 -0.28
N GLY A 217 27.65 -4.54 -1.22
CA GLY A 217 27.31 -5.94 -0.96
C GLY A 217 26.08 -6.21 -0.07
N GLN A 218 25.35 -5.17 0.36
CA GLN A 218 24.24 -5.31 1.30
C GLN A 218 23.03 -6.06 0.73
N GLU A 219 22.29 -6.76 1.60
CA GLU A 219 21.02 -7.42 1.23
C GLU A 219 19.97 -6.36 0.91
N VAL A 220 19.19 -6.60 -0.14
CA VAL A 220 18.01 -5.80 -0.50
C VAL A 220 16.74 -6.62 -0.32
N PHE A 221 15.61 -5.95 -0.20
CA PHE A 221 14.35 -6.56 0.23
C PHE A 221 13.23 -6.44 -0.82
N PRO A 222 13.22 -7.31 -1.84
CA PRO A 222 12.09 -7.52 -2.74
C PRO A 222 10.80 -7.91 -1.99
N SER A 223 9.69 -7.94 -2.71
CA SER A 223 8.50 -8.60 -2.19
C SER A 223 8.73 -10.10 -2.02
N GLN A 224 8.05 -10.70 -1.04
CA GLN A 224 8.06 -12.14 -0.84
C GLN A 224 6.82 -12.75 -1.52
N GLU A 225 7.02 -13.90 -2.16
CA GLU A 225 5.94 -14.73 -2.70
C GLU A 225 5.38 -15.70 -1.65
N LEU A 226 4.08 -15.99 -1.75
CA LEU A 226 3.45 -16.95 -0.86
C LEU A 226 3.63 -18.37 -1.42
N VAL A 227 4.33 -19.22 -0.66
CA VAL A 227 4.44 -20.65 -0.97
C VAL A 227 3.16 -21.34 -0.48
N LEU A 228 2.24 -21.64 -1.39
CA LEU A 228 1.00 -22.38 -1.09
C LEU A 228 1.12 -23.88 -1.35
N ASP A 229 2.06 -24.29 -2.21
CA ASP A 229 2.24 -25.69 -2.58
C ASP A 229 3.28 -26.37 -1.68
N SER A 230 2.89 -27.50 -1.08
CA SER A 230 3.72 -28.28 -0.16
C SER A 230 4.91 -28.98 -0.83
N ASN A 231 4.95 -29.03 -2.17
CA ASN A 231 6.02 -29.67 -2.94
C ASN A 231 7.23 -28.76 -3.19
N ASN A 232 7.22 -27.51 -2.72
CA ASN A 232 8.35 -26.61 -2.90
C ASN A 232 9.42 -26.81 -1.84
N ASN A 233 10.64 -27.13 -2.28
CA ASN A 233 11.80 -27.31 -1.40
C ASN A 233 12.41 -25.99 -0.87
N LYS A 234 11.88 -24.83 -1.28
CA LYS A 234 12.28 -23.50 -0.79
C LYS A 234 11.33 -22.96 0.26
N SER A 235 11.89 -22.51 1.37
CA SER A 235 11.14 -21.90 2.47
C SER A 235 10.83 -20.41 2.27
N ARG A 236 11.57 -19.72 1.40
CA ARG A 236 11.39 -18.31 1.04
C ARG A 236 11.59 -18.11 -0.45
N LEU A 237 10.55 -17.62 -1.12
CA LEU A 237 10.58 -17.18 -2.51
C LEU A 237 10.50 -15.66 -2.57
N LEU A 238 11.28 -15.05 -3.45
CA LEU A 238 11.23 -13.60 -3.69
C LEU A 238 10.59 -13.29 -5.05
N TYR A 239 9.88 -12.17 -5.12
CA TYR A 239 9.20 -11.71 -6.32
C TYR A 239 10.18 -11.13 -7.33
N GLN A 240 9.98 -11.44 -8.61
CA GLN A 240 10.73 -10.90 -9.73
C GLN A 240 9.85 -10.71 -10.97
N VAL A 241 10.21 -9.74 -11.79
CA VAL A 241 9.62 -9.49 -13.12
C VAL A 241 10.76 -9.53 -14.13
N ASP A 242 10.62 -10.33 -15.19
CA ASP A 242 11.66 -10.49 -16.23
C ASP A 242 13.06 -10.81 -15.63
N SER A 243 13.05 -11.71 -14.64
CA SER A 243 14.20 -12.12 -13.84
C SER A 243 14.88 -10.99 -13.04
N VAL A 244 14.26 -9.81 -12.91
CA VAL A 244 14.73 -8.69 -12.08
C VAL A 244 13.98 -8.75 -10.75
N ALA A 245 14.69 -8.73 -9.64
CA ALA A 245 14.09 -8.66 -8.32
C ALA A 245 13.17 -7.43 -8.22
N GLY A 246 11.98 -7.59 -7.62
CA GLY A 246 10.97 -6.53 -7.68
C GLY A 246 10.10 -6.39 -6.45
N MET A 247 9.31 -5.32 -6.44
CA MET A 247 8.24 -5.10 -5.46
C MET A 247 6.90 -5.12 -6.16
N HIS A 248 6.02 -6.00 -5.66
CA HIS A 248 4.60 -6.02 -6.01
C HIS A 248 3.97 -4.62 -6.08
N SER A 249 3.27 -4.34 -7.17
CA SER A 249 2.51 -3.11 -7.38
C SER A 249 1.54 -2.80 -6.23
N GLN A 250 0.81 -3.78 -5.71
CA GLN A 250 -0.09 -3.59 -4.57
C GLN A 250 0.62 -3.20 -3.27
N LYS A 251 1.90 -3.57 -3.11
CA LYS A 251 2.74 -3.18 -1.96
C LYS A 251 3.22 -1.73 -2.10
N ILE A 252 3.52 -1.29 -3.32
CA ILE A 252 3.81 0.12 -3.63
C ILE A 252 2.54 0.97 -3.43
N GLY A 253 1.41 0.55 -4.00
CA GLY A 253 0.13 1.22 -3.84
C GLY A 253 -0.31 1.34 -2.38
N ASN A 254 -0.08 0.31 -1.55
CA ASN A 254 -0.35 0.37 -0.11
C ASN A 254 0.48 1.46 0.60
N ALA A 255 1.76 1.60 0.26
CA ALA A 255 2.60 2.66 0.81
C ALA A 255 2.12 4.05 0.39
N ILE A 256 1.79 4.24 -0.89
CA ILE A 256 1.32 5.55 -1.40
C ILE A 256 0.02 5.97 -0.70
N ARG A 257 -0.93 5.04 -0.52
CA ARG A 257 -2.20 5.31 0.18
C ARG A 257 -2.13 5.24 1.70
N THR A 258 -0.93 5.21 2.29
CA THR A 258 -0.75 5.34 3.74
C THR A 258 -0.89 6.80 4.16
N ILE A 259 -2.13 7.28 4.15
CA ILE A 259 -2.46 8.70 4.32
C ILE A 259 -3.49 8.95 5.42
N ASP A 260 -4.12 7.90 5.95
CA ASP A 260 -5.19 8.05 6.94
C ASP A 260 -4.58 8.41 8.31
N THR A 261 -4.66 9.68 8.67
CA THR A 261 -4.39 10.18 10.03
C THR A 261 -5.68 10.63 10.72
N TRP A 262 -6.83 10.36 10.12
CA TRP A 262 -8.14 10.82 10.57
C TRP A 262 -8.89 9.76 11.37
N HIS A 263 -8.21 8.66 11.71
CA HIS A 263 -8.79 7.55 12.47
C HIS A 263 -8.64 7.79 13.98
N PRO A 264 -9.55 7.25 14.82
CA PRO A 264 -9.55 7.47 16.27
C PRO A 264 -8.26 7.06 17.02
N LEU A 265 -7.40 6.26 16.41
CA LEU A 265 -6.18 5.71 17.03
C LEU A 265 -4.88 6.33 16.47
N VAL A 266 -4.98 7.50 15.81
CA VAL A 266 -3.83 8.14 15.15
C VAL A 266 -2.67 8.42 16.11
N ALA A 267 -2.96 8.81 17.36
CA ALA A 267 -1.92 9.04 18.36
C ALA A 267 -1.06 7.79 18.64
N LYS A 268 -1.63 6.58 18.47
CA LYS A 268 -0.94 5.31 18.72
C LYS A 268 -0.28 4.73 17.47
N PHE A 269 -0.91 4.86 16.30
CA PHE A 269 -0.45 4.17 15.09
C PHE A 269 0.10 5.10 14.01
N GLY A 270 -0.08 6.42 14.14
CA GLY A 270 0.26 7.40 13.09
C GLY A 270 -0.55 7.16 11.82
N ALA A 271 -0.05 7.65 10.68
CA ALA A 271 -0.66 7.40 9.38
C ALA A 271 -0.74 5.90 9.03
N ILE A 272 -1.95 5.43 8.69
CA ILE A 272 -2.20 4.06 8.23
C ILE A 272 -2.66 4.04 6.76
N ALA A 273 -2.51 2.88 6.11
CA ALA A 273 -3.06 2.63 4.78
C ALA A 273 -4.58 2.76 4.82
N VAL A 274 -5.14 3.52 3.89
CA VAL A 274 -6.59 3.70 3.78
C VAL A 274 -7.23 2.36 3.44
N GLU A 275 -8.03 1.82 4.36
CA GLU A 275 -8.78 0.56 4.23
C GLU A 275 -10.18 0.77 4.80
N PRO A 276 -11.24 0.09 4.30
CA PRO A 276 -12.62 0.32 4.75
C PRO A 276 -12.84 0.23 6.27
N TYR A 277 -12.06 -0.60 6.96
CA TYR A 277 -12.09 -0.79 8.42
C TYR A 277 -10.81 -0.30 9.13
N GLY A 278 -9.92 0.41 8.41
CA GLY A 278 -8.63 0.86 8.93
C GLY A 278 -7.76 -0.27 9.50
N SER A 279 -7.68 -1.40 8.80
CA SER A 279 -6.99 -2.60 9.28
C SER A 279 -5.46 -2.48 9.16
N VAL A 280 -4.77 -2.81 10.25
CA VAL A 280 -3.30 -2.89 10.32
C VAL A 280 -2.93 -4.34 10.63
N THR A 281 -2.76 -5.13 9.57
CA THR A 281 -2.60 -6.60 9.65
C THR A 281 -1.40 -7.03 10.50
N THR A 282 -0.28 -6.31 10.41
CA THR A 282 0.93 -6.58 11.21
C THR A 282 0.75 -6.37 12.71
N ARG A 283 -0.29 -5.64 13.12
CA ARG A 283 -0.63 -5.38 14.53
C ARG A 283 -1.89 -6.14 14.97
N GLY A 284 -2.62 -6.77 14.06
CA GLY A 284 -3.89 -7.42 14.35
C GLY A 284 -4.98 -6.44 14.86
N VAL A 285 -4.95 -5.17 14.44
CA VAL A 285 -5.86 -4.12 14.92
C VAL A 285 -6.64 -3.50 13.76
N ALA A 286 -7.92 -3.19 14.00
CA ALA A 286 -8.74 -2.33 13.15
C ALA A 286 -8.94 -0.97 13.83
N CYS A 287 -8.51 0.10 13.17
CA CYS A 287 -8.55 1.47 13.71
C CYS A 287 -9.92 2.14 13.53
N ARG A 288 -10.74 1.66 12.60
CA ARG A 288 -12.08 2.19 12.29
C ARG A 288 -13.12 1.09 12.44
N LYS A 289 -13.41 0.74 13.69
CA LYS A 289 -14.35 -0.35 14.01
C LYS A 289 -15.80 0.10 13.71
N PRO A 290 -16.67 -0.79 13.19
CA PRO A 290 -18.07 -0.44 12.96
C PRO A 290 -18.82 0.03 14.21
N ILE A 291 -18.45 -0.49 15.39
CA ILE A 291 -19.05 -0.08 16.66
C ILE A 291 -18.86 1.42 16.96
N SER A 292 -17.78 2.03 16.47
CA SER A 292 -17.52 3.46 16.61
C SER A 292 -18.14 4.29 15.48
N LYS A 293 -18.82 3.67 14.50
CA LYS A 293 -19.43 4.33 13.33
C LYS A 293 -18.47 5.17 12.48
N MET A 294 -17.18 4.84 12.51
CA MET A 294 -16.09 5.54 11.79
C MET A 294 -15.52 4.71 10.63
N ASP A 295 -16.11 3.53 10.36
CA ASP A 295 -15.77 2.72 9.20
C ASP A 295 -16.37 3.31 7.92
N PHE A 296 -15.82 2.90 6.78
CA PHE A 296 -16.22 3.41 5.47
C PHE A 296 -17.71 3.19 5.17
N TYR A 297 -18.25 2.01 5.47
CA TYR A 297 -19.63 1.67 5.13
C TYR A 297 -20.62 2.50 5.94
N THR A 298 -20.38 2.67 7.25
CA THR A 298 -21.23 3.51 8.08
C THR A 298 -21.20 4.97 7.64
N LEU A 299 -20.01 5.52 7.36
CA LEU A 299 -19.85 6.91 6.92
C LEU A 299 -20.52 7.14 5.56
N LEU A 300 -20.23 6.29 4.56
CA LEU A 300 -20.81 6.40 3.23
C LEU A 300 -22.33 6.25 3.26
N ASN A 301 -22.85 5.23 3.97
CA ASN A 301 -24.29 5.02 4.05
C ASN A 301 -25.02 6.18 4.73
N ASN A 302 -24.49 6.71 5.84
CA ASN A 302 -25.11 7.86 6.50
C ASN A 302 -25.08 9.11 5.60
N TRP A 303 -23.99 9.31 4.85
CA TRP A 303 -23.87 10.45 3.95
C TRP A 303 -24.81 10.35 2.76
N VAL A 304 -24.85 9.20 2.08
CA VAL A 304 -25.71 8.98 0.89
C VAL A 304 -27.19 8.84 1.28
N THR A 305 -27.52 7.95 2.20
CA THR A 305 -28.93 7.57 2.46
C THR A 305 -29.63 8.48 3.46
N LYS A 306 -28.91 9.03 4.44
CA LYS A 306 -29.48 9.89 5.50
C LYS A 306 -29.14 11.36 5.29
N LYS A 307 -28.40 11.70 4.23
CA LYS A 307 -27.90 13.06 3.95
C LYS A 307 -27.12 13.66 5.12
N GLN A 308 -26.46 12.80 5.92
CA GLN A 308 -25.66 13.22 7.06
C GLN A 308 -24.20 13.40 6.61
N LYS A 309 -23.86 14.63 6.18
CA LYS A 309 -22.50 14.99 5.79
C LYS A 309 -21.55 14.84 6.98
N PRO A 310 -20.47 14.04 6.89
CA PRO A 310 -19.53 13.87 7.98
C PRO A 310 -18.53 15.04 8.05
N ASP A 311 -17.73 15.11 9.11
CA ASP A 311 -16.65 16.10 9.22
C ASP A 311 -15.68 16.00 8.04
N VAL A 312 -15.06 17.13 7.67
CA VAL A 312 -14.19 17.26 6.47
C VAL A 312 -13.12 16.16 6.40
N GLU A 313 -12.46 15.88 7.52
CA GLU A 313 -11.47 14.81 7.65
C GLU A 313 -12.01 13.42 7.28
N GLN A 314 -13.26 13.14 7.64
CA GLN A 314 -13.92 11.88 7.34
C GLN A 314 -14.41 11.83 5.89
N GLN A 315 -14.74 12.98 5.29
CA GLN A 315 -14.99 13.07 3.85
C GLN A 315 -13.73 12.71 3.05
N HIS A 316 -12.57 13.26 3.42
CA HIS A 316 -11.28 12.90 2.82
C HIS A 316 -11.01 11.40 2.93
N TYR A 317 -11.27 10.79 4.10
CA TYR A 317 -11.15 9.35 4.28
C TYR A 317 -12.07 8.56 3.34
N VAL A 318 -13.36 8.92 3.23
CA VAL A 318 -14.31 8.24 2.33
C VAL A 318 -13.83 8.33 0.89
N MET A 319 -13.43 9.51 0.43
CA MET A 319 -12.93 9.71 -0.94
C MET A 319 -11.63 8.95 -1.19
N ALA A 320 -10.75 8.87 -0.20
CA ALA A 320 -9.53 8.06 -0.30
C ALA A 320 -9.83 6.55 -0.43
N VAL A 321 -10.90 6.04 0.21
CA VAL A 321 -11.34 4.64 0.02
C VAL A 321 -11.91 4.43 -1.38
N LEU A 322 -12.66 5.40 -1.92
CA LEU A 322 -13.14 5.33 -3.30
C LEU A 322 -11.99 5.38 -4.33
N ILE A 323 -10.98 6.23 -4.11
CA ILE A 323 -9.75 6.29 -4.93
C ILE A 323 -8.97 4.99 -4.88
N ARG A 324 -8.87 4.35 -3.71
CA ARG A 324 -8.29 3.01 -3.56
C ARG A 324 -9.05 2.00 -4.43
N GLY A 325 -10.37 2.14 -4.52
CA GLY A 325 -11.25 1.22 -5.23
C GLY A 325 -11.47 -0.08 -4.46
N GLY A 326 -12.38 -0.89 -4.97
CA GLY A 326 -12.80 -2.15 -4.37
C GLY A 326 -14.23 -2.51 -4.72
N VAL A 327 -14.64 -3.69 -4.25
CA VAL A 327 -16.04 -4.14 -4.28
C VAL A 327 -16.63 -3.90 -2.90
N PHE A 328 -17.65 -3.06 -2.84
CA PHE A 328 -18.31 -2.57 -1.62
C PHE A 328 -19.72 -3.14 -1.42
N GLY A 329 -20.08 -4.19 -2.17
CA GLY A 329 -21.38 -4.82 -2.03
C GLY A 329 -21.59 -5.49 -0.67
N GLY A 330 -22.84 -5.44 -0.18
CA GLY A 330 -23.27 -6.24 0.96
C GLY A 330 -23.54 -7.68 0.51
N LYS A 331 -23.17 -8.67 1.33
CA LYS A 331 -23.76 -10.00 1.21
C LYS A 331 -25.14 -9.96 1.84
N ASP A 332 -26.12 -10.60 1.20
CA ASP A 332 -27.39 -10.93 1.84
C ASP A 332 -27.09 -11.73 3.13
N ASP A 333 -27.70 -11.32 4.25
CA ASP A 333 -27.81 -12.18 5.42
C ASP A 333 -28.87 -13.29 5.19
#